data_AF-A0A8T5THM8-F1
#
_entry.id   AF-A0A8T5THM8-F1
#
_cell.length_a   1.000
_cell.length_b   1.000
_cell.length_c   1.000
_cell.angle_alpha   90.00
_cell.angle_beta   90.00
_cell.angle_gamma   90.00
#
_symmetry.space_group_name_H-M   'P 1'
#
loop_
_entity.id
_entity.type
_entity.pdbx_description
1 polymer ?
#
loop_
_entity_poly.entity_id
_entity_poly.type
_entity_poly.pdbx_seq_one_letter_code
_entity_poly.pdbx_strand_id
1 'polypeptide(L)' 'MSFPKISREISKEIESIKVQFLIENLELILNRDKCVGCGTCARVCPKDAISRGPVGASRRFPTTEDIIPELYDC' A
#
# COMPACT_ATOMS: atom_id res chain seq x y z
N MET A 1 -12.03 -14.80 15.38
CA MET A 1 -12.47 -13.88 14.31
C MET A 1 -11.46 -12.74 14.25
N SER A 2 -10.52 -12.78 13.30
CA SER A 2 -9.44 -11.78 13.23
C SER A 2 -9.96 -10.52 12.53
N PHE A 3 -10.06 -9.42 13.27
CA PHE A 3 -10.32 -8.07 12.76
C PHE A 3 -9.06 -7.23 12.99
N PRO A 4 -8.79 -6.21 12.16
CA PRO A 4 -9.59 -5.70 11.03
C PRO A 4 -9.52 -6.56 9.77
N LYS A 5 -10.59 -6.59 8.96
CA LYS A 5 -10.58 -7.26 7.65
C LYS A 5 -10.01 -6.32 6.61
N ILE A 6 -8.92 -6.71 5.96
CA ILE A 6 -8.27 -5.92 4.93
C ILE A 6 -8.46 -6.64 3.59
N SER A 7 -9.04 -5.95 2.61
CA SER A 7 -9.12 -6.42 1.22
C SER A 7 -8.45 -5.42 0.28
N ARG A 8 -7.81 -5.95 -0.77
CA ARG A 8 -7.13 -5.15 -1.79
C ARG A 8 -7.57 -5.60 -3.16
N GLU A 9 -7.96 -4.64 -3.99
CA GLU A 9 -8.39 -4.86 -5.37
C GLU A 9 -7.47 -4.03 -6.29
N ILE A 10 -6.84 -4.67 -7.26
CA ILE A 10 -5.94 -4.02 -8.22
C ILE A 10 -6.55 -4.20 -9.61
N SER A 11 -7.04 -3.10 -10.17
CA SER A 11 -7.43 -3.02 -11.58
C SER A 11 -6.31 -2.37 -12.40
N LYS A 12 -6.44 -2.38 -13.74
CA LYS A 12 -5.44 -1.79 -14.66
C LYS A 12 -5.14 -0.32 -14.34
N GLU A 13 -6.15 0.42 -13.89
CA GLU A 13 -6.11 1.88 -13.72
C GLU A 13 -6.22 2.30 -12.25
N ILE A 14 -7.01 1.57 -11.45
CA ILE A 14 -7.35 1.93 -10.07
C ILE A 14 -6.94 0.82 -9.12
N GLU A 15 -6.32 1.20 -8.02
CA GLU A 15 -6.01 0.32 -6.90
C GLU A 15 -6.82 0.78 -5.67
N SER A 16 -7.63 -0.12 -5.10
CA SER A 16 -8.41 0.16 -3.90
C SER A 16 -8.02 -0.77 -2.74
N ILE A 17 -7.91 -0.20 -1.55
CA ILE A 17 -7.67 -0.91 -0.29
C ILE A 17 -8.85 -0.61 0.61
N LYS A 18 -9.61 -1.64 1.00
CA LYS A 18 -10.73 -1.51 1.92
C LYS A 18 -10.34 -2.14 3.25
N VAL A 19 -10.50 -1.37 4.32
CA VAL A 19 -10.29 -1.82 5.70
C VAL A 19 -11.64 -1.77 6.39
N GLN A 20 -12.13 -2.94 6.79
CA GLN A 20 -13.37 -3.09 7.51
C GLN A 20 -13.06 -3.33 8.99
N PHE A 21 -13.42 -2.34 9.80
CA PHE A 21 -13.43 -2.42 11.26
C PHE A 21 -14.81 -2.89 11.75
N LEU A 22 -15.00 -2.96 13.06
CA LEU A 22 -16.29 -3.41 13.62
C LEU A 22 -17.43 -2.41 13.41
N ILE A 23 -17.11 -1.11 13.40
CA ILE A 23 -18.10 -0.02 13.35
C ILE A 23 -17.91 0.94 12.17
N GLU A 24 -16.77 0.87 11.49
CA GLU A 24 -16.42 1.78 10.42
C GLU A 24 -15.69 1.08 9.27
N ASN A 25 -15.74 1.69 8.09
CA ASN A 25 -15.03 1.22 6.91
C ASN A 25 -14.17 2.36 6.36
N LEU A 26 -12.94 2.03 6.00
CA LEU A 26 -12.00 2.94 5.37
C LEU A 26 -11.66 2.41 3.98
N GLU A 27 -11.74 3.26 2.97
CA GLU A 27 -11.32 2.93 1.61
C GLU A 27 -10.26 3.92 1.13
N LEU A 28 -9.13 3.38 0.67
CA LEU A 28 -8.05 4.14 0.05
C LEU A 28 -7.97 3.79 -1.42
N ILE A 29 -8.15 4.80 -2.28
CA ILE A 29 -8.18 4.64 -3.73
C ILE A 29 -6.98 5.37 -4.35
N LEU A 30 -6.16 4.65 -5.10
CA LEU A 30 -5.06 5.18 -5.89
C LEU A 30 -5.39 5.01 -7.38
N ASN A 31 -5.64 6.13 -8.06
CA ASN A 31 -5.73 6.14 -9.52
C ASN A 31 -4.32 6.25 -10.11
N ARG A 32 -3.88 5.21 -10.81
CA ARG A 32 -2.55 5.08 -11.38
C ARG A 32 -2.37 5.93 -12.64
N ASP A 33 -3.41 6.11 -13.44
CA ASP A 33 -3.35 6.96 -14.65
C ASP A 33 -3.14 8.44 -14.30
N LYS A 34 -3.73 8.88 -13.18
CA LYS A 34 -3.54 10.24 -12.66
C LYS A 34 -2.24 10.39 -11.85
N CYS A 35 -1.57 9.30 -11.50
CA CYS A 35 -0.37 9.33 -10.69
C CYS A 35 0.83 9.76 -11.54
N VAL A 36 1.20 11.04 -11.44
CA VAL A 36 2.41 11.57 -12.11
C VAL A 36 3.72 11.20 -11.42
N GLY A 37 3.65 10.42 -10.34
CA GLY A 37 4.84 10.02 -9.59
C GLY A 37 5.58 11.20 -8.95
N CYS A 38 4.89 12.21 -8.41
CA CYS A 38 5.54 13.34 -7.72
C CYS A 38 6.13 12.95 -6.34
N GLY A 39 5.60 11.91 -5.70
CA GLY A 39 6.08 11.43 -4.39
C GLY A 39 5.65 12.28 -3.19
N THR A 40 4.78 13.27 -3.36
CA THR A 40 4.27 14.09 -2.27
C THR A 40 3.51 13.26 -1.23
N CYS A 41 2.69 12.29 -1.67
CA CYS A 41 1.96 11.39 -0.77
C CYS A 41 2.86 10.61 0.19
N ALA A 42 4.05 10.16 -0.28
CA ALA A 42 5.02 9.48 0.56
C ALA A 42 5.64 10.45 1.59
N ARG A 43 6.01 11.68 1.17
CA ARG A 43 6.63 12.67 2.08
C ARG A 43 5.71 13.18 3.18
N VAL A 44 4.42 13.31 2.91
CA VAL A 44 3.47 13.89 3.87
C VAL A 44 2.85 12.85 4.79
N CYS A 45 3.03 11.56 4.53
CA CYS A 45 2.41 10.51 5.33
C CYS A 45 3.11 10.42 6.69
N PRO A 46 2.43 10.71 7.81
CA PRO A 46 3.06 10.71 9.14
C PRO A 46 3.41 9.31 9.66
N LYS A 47 2.99 8.26 8.93
CA LYS A 47 3.22 6.86 9.27
C LYS A 47 4.12 6.16 8.26
N ASP A 48 4.69 6.90 7.32
CA ASP A 48 5.56 6.38 6.26
C ASP A 48 4.94 5.17 5.52
N ALA A 49 3.60 5.15 5.42
CA ALA A 49 2.85 4.00 4.94
C ALA A 49 2.88 3.84 3.40
N ILE A 50 3.54 4.75 2.68
CA ILE A 50 3.60 4.79 1.24
C ILE A 50 5.05 5.07 0.83
N SER A 51 5.58 4.31 -0.12
CA SER A 51 6.92 4.52 -0.65
C SER A 51 6.89 4.91 -2.13
N ARG A 52 7.89 5.68 -2.56
CA ARG A 52 8.08 6.02 -3.98
C ARG A 52 8.89 4.91 -4.63
N GLY A 53 8.34 4.28 -5.67
CA GLY A 53 9.10 3.35 -6.52
C GLY A 53 9.59 3.99 -7.82
N PRO A 54 10.24 3.20 -8.70
CA PRO A 54 10.85 3.69 -9.93
C PRO A 54 9.83 4.24 -10.95
N VAL A 55 8.56 3.85 -10.88
CA VAL A 55 7.48 4.26 -11.81
C VAL A 55 6.23 4.82 -11.09
N GLY A 56 6.40 5.58 -10.00
CA GLY A 56 5.31 6.25 -9.28
C GLY A 56 5.12 5.72 -7.84
N ALA A 57 4.03 6.12 -7.15
CA ALA A 57 3.70 5.68 -5.79
C ALA A 57 3.52 4.16 -5.75
N SER A 58 4.62 3.45 -5.56
CA SER A 58 4.70 2.01 -5.75
C SER A 58 4.77 1.39 -4.38
N ARG A 59 3.58 1.15 -3.83
CA ARG A 59 3.30 0.25 -2.70
C ARG A 59 3.74 0.76 -1.32
N ARG A 60 3.13 0.19 -0.27
CA ARG A 60 3.87 -0.11 0.98
C ARG A 60 5.06 -0.94 0.53
N PHE A 61 6.28 -0.47 0.72
CA PHE A 61 7.43 -1.33 0.46
C PHE A 61 7.25 -2.57 1.34
N PRO A 62 7.37 -3.78 0.78
CA PRO A 62 7.61 -4.95 1.61
C PRO A 62 8.89 -4.63 2.39
N THR A 63 8.92 -4.75 3.71
CA THR A 63 10.18 -4.49 4.44
C THR A 63 11.25 -5.48 3.96
N THR A 64 12.51 -5.29 4.33
CA THR A 64 13.58 -6.25 3.99
C THR A 64 13.23 -7.69 4.37
N GLU A 65 12.36 -7.88 5.37
CA GLU A 65 11.78 -9.18 5.76
C GLU A 65 10.86 -9.81 4.70
N ASP A 66 10.24 -9.02 3.83
CA ASP A 66 9.26 -9.48 2.83
C ASP A 66 9.89 -9.78 1.44
N ILE A 67 11.15 -9.38 1.21
CA ILE A 67 11.85 -9.57 -0.09
C ILE A 67 12.71 -10.84 -0.09
N ILE A 68 13.10 -11.36 1.08
CA ILE A 68 14.00 -12.51 1.17
C ILE A 68 13.49 -13.54 2.19
N PRO A 69 12.59 -14.47 1.80
CA PRO A 69 12.22 -15.59 2.65
C PRO A 69 13.33 -16.63 2.84
N GLU A 70 14.38 -16.65 2.01
CA GLU A 70 15.34 -17.77 1.92
C GLU A 70 16.79 -17.45 2.33
N LEU A 71 17.11 -16.23 2.79
CA LEU A 71 18.52 -15.85 3.09
C LEU A 71 18.74 -15.35 4.52
N TYR A 72 17.80 -15.63 5.42
CA TYR A 72 17.97 -15.41 6.87
C TYR A 72 17.67 -16.67 7.70
N ASP A 73 17.78 -17.86 7.10
CA ASP A 73 18.01 -19.11 7.83
C ASP A 73 19.52 -19.44 7.75
N CYS A 74 20.28 -18.85 8.68
CA CYS A 74 21.51 -19.42 9.21
C CYS A 74 21.40 -19.39 10.74
#